data_AF-A0A078I0V8-F1
#
_entry.id   AF-A0A078I0V8-F1
#
_cell.length_a   1.000
_cell.length_b   1.000
_cell.length_c   1.000
_cell.angle_alpha   90.00
_cell.angle_beta   90.00
_cell.angle_gamma   90.00
#
_symmetry.space_group_name_H-M   'P 1'
#
loop_
_entity.id
_entity.type
_entity.pdbx_description
1 polymer ?
#
loop_
_entity_poly.entity_id
_entity_poly.type
_entity_poly.pdbx_seq_one_letter_code
_entity_poly.pdbx_strand_id
1 'polypeptide(L)'
;MIGYMFHEMDDYINKIHDSGDFELAKMLVRVTPAMTSNLTGTKSLTEEGYGSVTRVYIVCGEDKGISEEYQRWMIENFPVKEVMEIEGADHMPMFSKPQELCDRLLKIADKYA
;
A
#
# COMPACT_ATOMS: atom_id res chain seq x y z
N MET A 1 18.38 17.82 -3.14
CA MET A 1 17.88 16.45 -2.89
C MET A 1 16.50 16.45 -2.24
N ILE A 2 16.25 17.26 -1.19
CA ILE A 2 14.92 17.35 -0.54
C ILE A 2 13.84 17.90 -1.48
N GLY A 3 14.15 18.91 -2.30
CA GLY A 3 13.18 19.48 -3.27
C GLY A 3 12.76 18.54 -4.40
N TYR A 4 13.60 17.56 -4.78
CA TYR A 4 13.27 16.61 -5.84
C TYR A 4 12.28 15.54 -5.35
N MET A 5 12.41 15.07 -4.10
CA MET A 5 11.44 14.15 -3.50
C MET A 5 10.06 14.79 -3.29
N PHE A 6 10.00 16.09 -3.01
CA PHE A 6 8.72 16.80 -2.92
C PHE A 6 8.01 16.88 -4.27
N HIS A 7 8.74 17.23 -5.34
CA HIS A 7 8.16 17.29 -6.68
C HIS A 7 7.67 15.92 -7.19
N GLU A 8 8.43 14.84 -6.96
CA GLU A 8 8.00 13.48 -7.33
C GLU A 8 6.77 13.04 -6.54
N MET A 9 6.65 13.43 -5.26
CA MET A 9 5.50 13.12 -4.43
C MET A 9 4.27 13.96 -4.81
N ASP A 10 4.44 15.23 -5.18
CA ASP A 10 3.34 16.07 -5.69
C ASP A 10 2.81 15.55 -7.04
N ASP A 11 3.69 15.16 -7.97
CA ASP A 11 3.31 14.55 -9.25
C ASP A 11 2.65 13.17 -9.05
N TYR A 12 3.04 12.45 -8.00
CA TYR A 12 2.47 11.18 -7.62
C TYR A 12 1.05 11.33 -7.05
N ILE A 13 0.88 12.20 -6.05
CA ILE A 13 -0.41 12.44 -5.40
C ILE A 13 -1.42 13.03 -6.42
N ASN A 14 -0.96 13.85 -7.37
CA ASN A 14 -1.79 14.41 -8.45
C ASN A 14 -2.44 13.34 -9.33
N LYS A 15 -1.81 12.16 -9.45
CA LYS A 15 -2.22 11.11 -10.38
C LYS A 15 -3.20 10.09 -9.79
N ILE A 16 -3.43 10.13 -8.48
CA ILE A 16 -4.21 9.13 -7.74
C ILE A 16 -5.54 9.69 -7.21
N HIS A 17 -5.60 10.95 -6.77
CA HIS A 17 -6.78 11.50 -6.09
C HIS A 17 -7.70 12.39 -6.94
N ASP A 18 -8.99 12.46 -6.59
CA ASP A 18 -9.86 13.57 -6.98
C ASP A 18 -9.31 14.89 -6.38
N SER A 19 -9.63 16.00 -7.03
CA SER A 19 -9.06 17.33 -6.74
C SER A 19 -9.13 17.76 -5.27
N GLY A 20 -10.14 17.32 -4.52
CA GLY A 20 -10.26 17.60 -3.08
C GLY A 20 -9.27 16.84 -2.20
N ASP A 21 -9.13 15.53 -2.40
CA ASP A 21 -8.22 14.69 -1.61
C ASP A 21 -6.75 15.02 -1.91
N PHE A 22 -6.46 15.41 -3.15
CA PHE A 22 -5.14 15.87 -3.57
C PHE A 22 -4.67 17.11 -2.80
N GLU A 23 -5.50 18.16 -2.75
CA GLU A 23 -5.14 19.39 -2.05
C GLU A 23 -5.01 19.16 -0.54
N LEU A 24 -5.86 18.29 0.03
CA LEU A 24 -5.74 17.91 1.44
C LEU A 24 -4.42 17.18 1.73
N ALA A 25 -4.02 16.25 0.85
CA ALA A 25 -2.74 15.56 0.98
C ALA A 25 -1.57 16.55 0.96
N LYS A 26 -1.54 17.52 0.04
CA LYS A 26 -0.50 18.56 0.01
C LYS A 26 -0.40 19.36 1.31
N MET A 27 -1.52 19.62 1.97
CA MET A 27 -1.54 20.36 3.23
C MET A 27 -1.07 19.53 4.43
N LEU A 28 -1.22 18.20 4.38
CA LEU A 28 -1.01 17.32 5.52
C LEU A 28 0.25 16.45 5.43
N VAL A 29 0.78 16.19 4.23
CA VAL A 29 1.97 15.37 4.01
C VAL A 29 3.17 15.99 4.70
N ARG A 30 3.92 15.17 5.43
CA ARG A 30 5.13 15.55 6.16
C ARG A 30 6.32 14.82 5.59
N VAL A 31 7.48 15.48 5.60
CA VAL A 31 8.74 14.83 5.26
C VAL A 31 8.97 13.67 6.19
N THR A 32 9.05 12.49 5.62
CA THR A 32 9.37 11.25 6.34
C THR A 32 10.73 10.75 5.83
N PRO A 33 11.60 10.18 6.68
CA PRO A 33 12.84 9.59 6.20
C PRO A 33 12.56 8.60 5.07
N ALA A 34 13.33 8.68 3.99
CA ALA A 34 13.16 7.78 2.85
C ALA A 34 13.36 6.32 3.31
N MET A 35 12.57 5.41 2.72
CA MET A 35 12.81 3.97 2.84
C MET A 35 14.25 3.67 2.41
N THR A 36 15.04 3.16 3.35
CA THR A 36 16.44 2.79 3.11
C THR A 36 16.52 1.30 2.85
N SER A 37 17.22 0.90 1.79
CA SER A 37 17.59 -0.50 1.54
C SER A 37 18.69 -1.00 2.49
N ASN A 38 19.30 -0.09 3.27
CA ASN A 38 20.30 -0.44 4.27
C ASN A 38 19.62 -1.01 5.53
N LEU A 39 19.44 -2.33 5.53
CA LEU A 39 18.89 -3.09 6.65
C LEU A 39 19.96 -3.49 7.70
N THR A 40 21.17 -2.91 7.65
CA THR A 40 22.25 -3.26 8.58
C THR A 40 21.84 -3.03 10.03
N GLY A 41 22.00 -4.05 10.87
CA GLY A 41 21.63 -4.00 12.28
C GLY A 41 20.15 -4.28 12.56
N THR A 42 19.32 -4.48 11.53
CA THR A 42 17.96 -4.99 11.71
C THR A 42 17.98 -6.50 11.90
N LYS A 43 17.07 -7.02 12.75
CA LYS A 43 16.91 -8.47 12.92
C LYS A 43 16.12 -9.03 11.75
N SER A 44 16.57 -10.17 11.22
CA SER A 44 15.78 -10.93 10.26
C SER A 44 14.44 -11.35 10.87
N LEU A 45 13.41 -11.36 10.03
CA LEU A 45 12.11 -11.93 10.37
C LEU A 45 12.23 -13.45 10.51
N THR A 46 11.45 -14.05 11.41
CA THR A 46 11.47 -15.50 11.69
C THR A 46 10.14 -16.15 11.39
N GLU A 47 10.16 -17.47 11.15
CA GLU A 47 8.95 -18.26 10.91
C GLU A 47 8.05 -18.33 12.15
N GLU A 48 8.65 -18.46 13.34
CA GLU A 48 7.89 -18.49 14.60
C GLU A 48 7.25 -17.14 14.92
N GLY A 49 7.85 -16.05 14.44
CA GLY A 49 7.40 -14.67 14.67
C GLY A 49 6.52 -14.15 13.54
N TYR A 50 7.15 -13.57 12.52
CA TYR A 50 6.44 -12.95 11.40
C TYR A 50 5.77 -13.99 10.47
N GLY A 51 6.43 -15.13 10.26
CA GLY A 51 5.91 -16.20 9.41
C GLY A 51 4.63 -16.86 9.96
N SER A 52 4.43 -16.83 11.29
CA SER A 52 3.28 -17.47 11.94
C SER A 52 1.98 -16.68 11.82
N VAL A 53 2.05 -15.40 11.45
CA VAL A 53 0.87 -14.54 11.28
C VAL A 53 0.21 -14.83 9.93
N THR A 54 -1.12 -15.03 9.93
CA THR A 54 -1.89 -15.14 8.69
C THR A 54 -1.83 -13.83 7.92
N ARG A 55 -1.37 -13.88 6.67
CA ARG A 55 -1.28 -12.74 5.76
C ARG A 55 -2.32 -12.83 4.66
N VAL A 56 -2.99 -11.73 4.39
CA VAL A 56 -3.89 -11.52 3.25
C VAL A 56 -3.39 -10.28 2.51
N TYR A 57 -3.38 -10.32 1.18
CA TYR A 57 -3.00 -9.18 0.34
C TYR A 57 -4.25 -8.65 -0.39
N ILE A 58 -4.44 -7.34 -0.43
CA ILE A 58 -5.50 -6.69 -1.22
C ILE A 58 -4.83 -5.93 -2.35
N VAL A 59 -5.04 -6.38 -3.58
CA VAL A 59 -4.51 -5.74 -4.79
C VAL A 59 -5.35 -4.52 -5.15
N CYS A 60 -4.69 -3.40 -5.43
CA CYS A 60 -5.30 -2.18 -5.92
C CYS A 60 -5.01 -2.05 -7.42
N GLY A 61 -6.03 -2.26 -8.27
CA GLY A 61 -5.85 -2.47 -9.71
C GLY A 61 -5.37 -1.26 -10.50
N GLU A 62 -5.58 -0.04 -10.00
CA GLU A 62 -5.15 1.22 -10.65
C GLU A 62 -4.04 1.94 -9.86
N ASP A 63 -3.34 1.23 -8.97
CA ASP A 63 -2.20 1.77 -8.25
C ASP A 63 -1.04 2.11 -9.21
N LYS A 64 -0.64 3.38 -9.20
CA LYS A 64 0.45 3.91 -10.05
C LYS A 64 1.80 3.99 -9.34
N GLY A 65 1.86 3.81 -8.02
CA GLY A 65 3.12 3.83 -7.26
C GLY A 65 3.66 2.45 -6.99
N ILE A 66 2.74 1.50 -6.77
CA ILE A 66 3.04 0.08 -6.71
C ILE A 66 2.18 -0.58 -7.78
N SER A 67 2.72 -0.65 -9.01
CA SER A 67 1.97 -1.19 -10.15
C SER A 67 1.39 -2.57 -9.86
N GLU A 68 0.26 -2.92 -10.47
CA GLU A 68 -0.35 -4.24 -10.28
C GLU A 68 0.66 -5.37 -10.55
N GLU A 69 1.45 -5.27 -11.62
CA GLU A 69 2.52 -6.22 -11.93
C GLU A 69 3.49 -6.40 -10.76
N TYR A 70 3.90 -5.30 -10.12
CA TYR A 70 4.81 -5.36 -8.99
C TYR A 70 4.13 -5.93 -7.74
N GLN A 71 2.84 -5.64 -7.52
CA GLN A 71 2.05 -6.29 -6.46
C GLN A 71 1.97 -7.82 -6.68
N ARG A 72 1.73 -8.28 -7.92
CA ARG A 72 1.73 -9.70 -8.28
C ARG A 72 3.11 -10.33 -8.05
N TRP A 73 4.18 -9.66 -8.47
CA TRP A 73 5.55 -10.11 -8.20
C TRP A 73 5.81 -10.25 -6.69
N MET A 74 5.37 -9.31 -5.86
CA MET A 74 5.50 -9.42 -4.40
C MET A 74 4.77 -10.65 -3.85
N ILE A 75 3.56 -10.93 -4.34
CA ILE A 75 2.75 -12.09 -3.94
C ILE A 75 3.44 -13.41 -4.34
N GLU A 76 4.02 -13.47 -5.53
CA GLU A 76 4.75 -14.65 -6.01
C GLU A 76 6.02 -14.91 -5.20
N ASN A 77 6.78 -13.86 -4.87
CA ASN A 77 8.01 -13.98 -4.10
C ASN A 77 7.76 -14.26 -2.61
N PHE A 78 6.64 -13.78 -2.07
CA PHE A 78 6.28 -14.00 -0.69
C PHE A 78 4.80 -14.36 -0.54
N PRO A 79 4.46 -15.64 -0.77
CA PRO A 79 3.08 -16.10 -0.78
C PRO A 79 2.30 -15.74 0.48
N VAL A 80 1.04 -15.38 0.26
CA VAL A 80 0.05 -15.06 1.29
C VAL A 80 -1.06 -16.10 1.28
N LYS A 81 -1.84 -16.16 2.35
CA LYS A 81 -2.92 -17.16 2.49
C LYS A 81 -4.07 -16.89 1.53
N GLU A 82 -4.31 -15.63 1.23
CA GLU A 82 -5.39 -15.20 0.35
C GLU A 82 -5.04 -13.87 -0.31
N VAL A 83 -5.48 -13.72 -1.56
CA VAL A 83 -5.37 -12.49 -2.32
C VAL A 83 -6.79 -12.03 -2.65
N MET A 84 -7.09 -10.78 -2.33
CA MET A 84 -8.31 -10.09 -2.74
C MET A 84 -7.94 -8.95 -3.68
N GLU A 85 -8.92 -8.40 -4.38
CA GLU A 85 -8.71 -7.30 -5.32
C GLU A 85 -9.83 -6.28 -5.23
N ILE A 86 -9.44 -5.02 -5.42
CA ILE A 86 -10.34 -3.88 -5.60
C ILE A 86 -10.01 -3.26 -6.95
N GLU A 87 -10.85 -3.56 -7.94
CA GLU A 87 -10.76 -2.99 -9.27
C GLU A 87 -11.00 -1.47 -9.21
N GLY A 88 -10.17 -0.70 -9.92
CA GLY A 88 -10.24 0.76 -9.92
C GLY A 88 -9.80 1.44 -8.61
N ALA A 89 -9.24 0.71 -7.65
CA ALA A 89 -8.58 1.33 -6.50
C ALA A 89 -7.20 1.86 -6.92
N ASP A 90 -6.95 3.13 -6.58
CA ASP A 90 -5.62 3.73 -6.66
C ASP A 90 -4.73 3.27 -5.50
N HIS A 91 -3.58 3.91 -5.32
CA HIS A 91 -2.66 3.62 -4.21
C HIS A 91 -3.26 3.84 -2.81
N MET A 92 -4.36 4.58 -2.73
CA MET A 92 -4.97 5.04 -1.51
C MET A 92 -6.43 4.57 -1.48
N PRO A 93 -6.67 3.23 -1.39
CA PRO A 93 -8.01 2.65 -1.48
C PRO A 93 -8.97 3.14 -0.38
N MET A 94 -8.45 3.66 0.72
CA MET A 94 -9.25 4.29 1.78
C MET A 94 -9.89 5.62 1.36
N PHE A 95 -9.41 6.25 0.28
CA PHE A 95 -9.99 7.45 -0.31
C PHE A 95 -10.72 7.14 -1.63
N SER A 96 -10.10 6.36 -2.52
CA SER A 96 -10.68 6.07 -3.83
C SER A 96 -11.83 5.05 -3.80
N LYS A 97 -11.72 4.02 -2.95
CA LYS A 97 -12.66 2.88 -2.86
C LYS A 97 -12.96 2.48 -1.40
N PRO A 98 -13.40 3.43 -0.54
CA PRO A 98 -13.52 3.20 0.91
C PRO A 98 -14.52 2.10 1.27
N GLN A 99 -15.63 1.98 0.54
CA GLN A 99 -16.65 0.97 0.83
C GLN A 99 -16.15 -0.43 0.46
N GLU A 100 -15.54 -0.58 -0.72
CA GLU A 100 -14.99 -1.84 -1.18
C GLU A 100 -13.86 -2.29 -0.27
N LEU A 101 -12.99 -1.37 0.17
CA LEU A 101 -11.96 -1.66 1.17
C LEU A 101 -12.58 -2.14 2.48
N CYS A 102 -13.59 -1.44 3.00
CA CYS A 102 -14.31 -1.84 4.21
C CYS A 102 -14.89 -3.25 4.08
N ASP A 103 -15.55 -3.54 2.96
CA ASP A 103 -16.14 -4.86 2.69
C ASP A 103 -15.07 -5.97 2.65
N ARG A 104 -13.89 -5.71 2.07
CA ARG A 104 -12.77 -6.68 2.10
C ARG A 104 -12.26 -6.89 3.52
N LEU A 105 -12.06 -5.83 4.29
CA LEU A 105 -11.60 -5.92 5.67
C LEU A 105 -12.60 -6.67 6.56
N LEU A 106 -13.90 -6.43 6.41
CA LEU A 106 -14.95 -7.16 7.12
C LEU A 106 -14.95 -8.65 6.77
N LYS A 107 -14.76 -9.01 5.49
CA LYS A 107 -14.63 -10.41 5.07
C LYS A 107 -13.39 -11.09 5.66
N ILE A 108 -12.27 -10.37 5.76
CA ILE A 108 -11.05 -10.88 6.40
C ILE A 108 -11.32 -11.11 7.89
N ALA A 109 -11.94 -10.15 8.56
CA ALA A 109 -12.29 -10.28 9.98
C ALA A 109 -13.22 -11.47 10.22
N ASP A 110 -14.29 -11.62 9.45
CA ASP A 110 -15.23 -12.74 9.58
C ASP A 110 -14.57 -14.11 9.37
N LYS A 111 -13.55 -14.19 8.50
CA LYS A 111 -12.88 -15.44 8.15
C LYS A 111 -11.74 -15.83 9.09
N TYR A 112 -11.09 -14.87 9.73
CA TYR A 112 -9.83 -15.09 10.46
C TYR A 112 -9.83 -14.57 11.91
N ALA A 113 -10.91 -13.95 12.38
CA ALA A 113 -11.08 -13.51 13.79
C ALA A 113 -11.73 -14.59 14.67
#